data_AF-A0A7Y9ZIQ7-F1
#
_entry.id   AF-A0A7Y9ZIQ7-F1
#
_cell.length_a   1.000
_cell.length_b   1.000
_cell.length_c   1.000
_cell.angle_alpha   90.00
_cell.angle_beta   90.00
_cell.angle_gamma   90.00
#
_symmetry.space_group_name_H-M   'P 1'
#
loop_
_entity.id
_entity.type
_entity.pdbx_description
1 polymer ?
#
loop_
_entity_poly.entity_id
_entity_poly.type
_entity_poly.pdbx_seq_one_letter_code
_entity_poly.pdbx_strand_id
1 'polypeptide(L)' 'MIGLLDAFTCLVVACLLFPLGVWGRAQAHDLVVDALPSEEREHRIAVLRRGALTCQVVAVVFGAGAVLLLLV' A
#
# COMPACT_ATOMS: atom_id res chain seq x y z
N MET A 1 -11.51 -15.93 21.10
CA MET A 1 -11.87 -14.50 20.95
C MET A 1 -10.73 -13.65 20.40
N ILE A 2 -9.46 -13.95 20.68
CA ILE A 2 -8.30 -13.15 20.22
C ILE A 2 -8.08 -13.25 18.69
N GLY A 3 -8.10 -14.46 18.11
CA GLY A 3 -7.82 -14.65 16.68
C GLY A 3 -8.78 -13.97 15.69
N LEU A 4 -10.07 -13.80 16.05
CA LEU A 4 -11.04 -13.12 15.18
C LEU A 4 -10.78 -11.61 15.10
N LEU A 5 -10.37 -11.00 16.22
CA LEU A 5 -10.10 -9.57 16.32
C LEU A 5 -8.78 -9.23 15.61
N ASP A 6 -7.80 -10.12 15.70
CA ASP A 6 -6.54 -10.04 14.95
C ASP A 6 -6.78 -10.19 13.44
N ALA A 7 -7.57 -11.20 13.03
CA ALA A 7 -7.93 -11.39 11.62
C ALA A 7 -8.68 -10.18 11.05
N PHE A 8 -9.64 -9.62 11.80
CA PHE A 8 -10.34 -8.40 11.41
C PHE A 8 -9.39 -7.22 11.26
N THR A 9 -8.48 -7.02 12.22
CA THR A 9 -7.49 -5.93 12.16
C THR A 9 -6.58 -6.08 10.94
N CYS A 10 -6.10 -7.29 10.66
CA CYS A 10 -5.29 -7.57 9.49
C CYS A 10 -6.04 -7.29 8.19
N LEU A 11 -7.31 -7.66 8.12
CA LEU A 11 -8.16 -7.45 6.95
C LEU A 11 -8.44 -5.96 6.73
N VAL A 12 -8.71 -5.19 7.79
CA VAL A 12 -8.86 -3.73 7.71
C VAL A 12 -7.59 -3.08 7.19
N VAL A 13 -6.42 -3.44 7.73
CA VAL A 13 -5.13 -2.90 7.26
C VAL A 13 -4.91 -3.24 5.78
N ALA A 14 -5.17 -4.48 5.37
CA ALA A 14 -5.06 -4.89 3.96
C ALA A 14 -6.00 -4.08 3.05
N CYS A 15 -7.26 -3.92 3.46
CA CYS A 15 -8.26 -3.15 2.73
C CYS A 15 -7.96 -1.67 2.63
N LEU A 16 -7.18 -1.09 3.55
CA LEU A 16 -6.75 0.31 3.47
C LEU A 16 -5.49 0.46 2.60
N LEU A 17 -4.47 -0.37 2.85
CA LEU A 17 -3.17 -0.28 2.18
C LEU A 17 -3.25 -0.63 0.69
N PHE A 18 -4.09 -1.59 0.30
CA PHE A 18 -4.21 -1.99 -1.09
C PHE A 18 -4.72 -0.86 -2.01
N PRO A 19 -5.90 -0.25 -1.77
CA PRO A 19 -6.38 0.87 -2.58
C PRO A 19 -5.46 2.09 -2.47
N LEU A 20 -4.86 2.35 -1.30
CA LEU A 20 -3.85 3.42 -1.14
C LEU A 20 -2.64 3.19 -2.06
N GLY A 21 -2.14 1.96 -2.14
CA GLY A 21 -1.04 1.62 -3.03
C GLY A 21 -1.43 1.67 -4.52
N VAL A 22 -2.67 1.30 -4.87
CA VAL A 22 -3.15 1.42 -6.26
C VAL A 22 -3.29 2.90 -6.64
N TRP A 23 -3.95 3.69 -5.80
CA TRP A 23 -4.13 5.12 -5.99
C TRP A 23 -2.79 5.87 -6.02
N GLY A 24 -1.89 5.60 -5.07
CA GLY A 24 -0.59 6.24 -4.98
C GLY A 24 0.32 5.96 -6.19
N ARG A 25 0.18 4.81 -6.86
CA ARG A 25 0.87 4.54 -8.13
C ARG A 25 0.26 5.30 -9.31
N ALA A 26 -1.07 5.36 -9.38
CA ALA A 26 -1.78 6.04 -10.46
C ALA A 26 -1.56 7.56 -10.39
N GLN A 27 -1.65 8.13 -9.20
CA GLN A 27 -1.56 9.56 -8.94
C GLN A 27 -0.12 10.03 -8.71
N ALA A 28 0.88 9.15 -8.87
CA ALA A 28 2.27 9.47 -8.56
C ALA A 28 2.83 10.66 -9.35
N HIS A 29 2.30 10.90 -10.55
CA HIS A 29 2.69 12.03 -11.37
C HIS A 29 2.17 13.35 -10.84
N ASP A 30 0.93 13.36 -10.36
CA ASP A 30 0.24 14.56 -9.89
C ASP A 30 0.59 14.91 -8.43
N LEU A 31 1.04 13.92 -7.63
CA LEU A 31 1.50 14.16 -6.25
C LEU A 31 2.88 14.83 -6.18
N VAL A 32 3.70 14.70 -7.23
CA VAL A 32 5.04 15.31 -7.25
C VAL A 32 4.94 16.69 -7.86
N VAL A 33 5.35 17.70 -7.10
CA VAL A 33 5.29 19.11 -7.50
C VAL A 33 5.95 19.34 -8.86
N ASP A 34 5.23 20.02 -9.76
CA ASP A 34 5.67 20.29 -11.13
C ASP A 34 6.81 21.32 -11.22
N ALA A 35 7.07 22.06 -10.15
CA ALA A 35 8.15 23.04 -10.08
C ALA A 35 9.56 22.42 -9.94
N LEU A 36 9.68 21.08 -9.86
CA LEU A 36 10.98 20.42 -9.79
C LEU A 36 11.65 20.27 -11.17
N PRO A 37 12.99 20.31 -11.24
CA PRO A 37 13.74 19.91 -12.43
C PRO A 37 13.32 18.50 -12.90
N SER A 38 13.27 18.28 -14.22
CA SER A 38 12.74 17.06 -14.82
C SER A 38 13.36 15.77 -14.26
N GLU A 39 14.69 15.74 -14.08
CA GLU A 39 15.37 14.55 -13.53
C GLU A 39 15.01 14.30 -12.06
N GLU A 40 14.92 15.34 -11.23
CA GLU A 40 14.57 15.18 -9.82
C GLU A 40 13.09 14.79 -9.65
N ARG A 41 12.23 15.30 -10.54
CA ARG A 41 10.80 14.94 -10.61
C ARG A 41 10.62 13.47 -10.97
N GLU A 42 11.30 12.98 -12.00
CA GLU A 42 11.25 11.56 -12.39
C GLU A 42 11.74 10.64 -11.26
N HIS A 43 12.82 11.03 -10.58
CA HIS A 43 13.34 10.29 -9.44
C HIS A 43 12.30 10.19 -8.31
N ARG A 44 11.67 11.30 -7.93
CA ARG A 44 10.64 11.31 -6.87
C ARG A 44 9.39 10.53 -7.26
N ILE A 45 8.95 10.60 -8.52
CA ILE A 45 7.86 9.77 -9.03
C ILE A 45 8.21 8.29 -8.90
N ALA A 46 9.44 7.90 -9.25
CA ALA A 46 9.90 6.52 -9.13
C ALA A 46 9.92 6.06 -7.66
N VAL A 47 10.39 6.90 -6.74
CA VAL A 47 10.38 6.62 -5.29
C VAL A 47 8.94 6.49 -4.76
N LEU A 48 8.05 7.39 -5.15
CA LEU A 48 6.64 7.35 -4.73
C LEU A 48 5.95 6.07 -5.24
N ARG A 49 6.18 5.69 -6.51
CA ARG A 49 5.68 4.43 -7.08
C ARG A 49 6.22 3.21 -6.35
N ARG A 50 7.48 3.23 -5.91
CA ARG A 50 8.06 2.16 -5.08
C ARG A 50 7.40 2.09 -3.71
N GLY A 51 7.16 3.22 -3.05
CA GLY A 51 6.44 3.26 -1.77
C GLY A 51 5.00 2.79 -1.89
N ALA A 52 4.32 3.12 -2.98
CA ALA A 52 2.98 2.61 -3.26
C ALA A 52 2.99 1.09 -3.53
N LEU A 53 4.04 0.56 -4.15
CA LEU A 53 4.21 -0.89 -4.37
C LEU A 53 4.48 -1.63 -3.06
N THR A 54 5.29 -1.09 -2.14
CA THR A 54 5.48 -1.69 -0.82
C THR A 54 4.18 -1.71 -0.03
N CYS A 55 3.35 -0.66 -0.15
CA CYS A 55 2.02 -0.62 0.45
C CYS A 55 1.12 -1.78 -0.04
N GLN A 56 1.13 -2.07 -1.35
CA GLN A 56 0.40 -3.22 -1.91
C GLN A 56 0.96 -4.56 -1.41
N VAL A 57 2.28 -4.72 -1.35
CA VAL A 57 2.92 -5.96 -0.85
C VAL A 57 2.53 -6.21 0.61
N VAL A 58 2.61 -5.18 1.46
CA VAL A 58 2.19 -5.28 2.86
C VAL A 58 0.71 -5.62 2.97
N ALA A 59 -0.15 -5.01 2.14
CA ALA A 59 -1.56 -5.36 2.10
C ALA A 59 -1.81 -6.84 1.79
N VAL A 60 -1.07 -7.42 0.83
CA VAL A 60 -1.17 -8.84 0.49
C VAL A 60 -0.73 -9.71 1.67
N VAL A 61 0.37 -9.35 2.35
CA VAL A 61 0.87 -10.09 3.53
C VAL A 61 -0.17 -10.09 4.65
N PHE A 62 -0.76 -8.93 4.95
CA PHE A 62 -1.81 -8.82 5.96
C PHE A 62 -3.09 -9.56 5.55
N GLY A 63 -3.48 -9.52 4.27
CA GLY A 63 -4.60 -10.29 3.75
C GLY A 63 -4.38 -11.80 3.88
N ALA A 64 -3.20 -12.29 3.52
CA ALA A 64 -2.83 -13.69 3.68
C ALA A 64 -2.80 -14.12 5.16
N GLY A 65 -2.29 -13.26 6.05
CA GLY A 65 -2.30 -13.48 7.50
C GLY A 65 -3.72 -13.56 8.06
N ALA A 66 -4.63 -12.67 7.64
CA ALA A 66 -6.04 -12.73 8.02
C ALA A 66 -6.70 -14.04 7.58
N VAL A 67 -6.44 -14.49 6.35
CA VAL A 67 -6.96 -15.78 5.85
C VAL A 67 -6.42 -16.95 6.68
N LEU A 68 -5.13 -16.98 6.97
CA LEU A 68 -4.52 -18.00 7.82
C LEU A 68 -5.14 -18.03 9.23
N LEU A 69 -5.34 -16.86 9.85
CA LEU A 69 -5.94 -16.75 11.18
C LEU A 69 -7.42 -17.17 11.22
N LEU A 70 -8.13 -17.14 10.09
CA LEU A 70 -9.50 -17.62 9.99
C LEU A 70 -9.58 -19.14 9.74
N LEU A 71 -8.50 -19.74 9.24
CA LEU A 71 -8.43 -21.17 8.91
C LEU A 71 -7.92 -22.04 10.08
N VAL A 72 -7.31 -21.43 11.10
CA VAL A 72 -6.75 -22.08 12.30
C VAL A 72 -7.68 -21.88 13.49
#